data_AF-A0A2G5T012-F1
#
_entry.id   AF-A0A2G5T012-F1
#
_cell.length_a   1.000
_cell.length_b   1.000
_cell.length_c   1.000
_cell.angle_alpha   90.00
_cell.angle_beta   90.00
_cell.angle_gamma   90.00
#
_symmetry.space_group_name_H-M   'P 1'
#
loop_
_entity.id
_entity.type
_entity.pdbx_description
1 polymer ?
#
loop_
_entity_poly.entity_id
_entity_poly.type
_entity_poly.pdbx_seq_one_letter_code
_entity_poly.pdbx_strand_id
1 'polypeptide(L)'
;MLSVKAKLLVIFRIVSNIWAIAAKLVAAANEALTAASSESPDILTALNTLGPKAAMLYKSLINVGSIASQNPKVCSPDWILTSLVVVLVDQCRTALTPTDAQQIADHRVYLLQILLRLQVKNKKIPDLDIYLAEFLSIFEEPLSWDFLNRQLYSYRNQFKNYDNAIDAFFNELRGKRSFEQAVYGVCFLKHVVLSKNFNNLPVMAFAFKLHNELIKLTYLAATCATVRYKEEAKDQKWMENMIVKDVTLIATHVSRYLNNSLVSAWPHMHNGMLKEQILMNTANLTFVDQNQLKIIANITRSLLVPIGLPNYAYDILITQAADRKYESYFEGTETHCYFNKRDNGFDTIISRIPLNSADDYEKLGLVKIIEKQRAAATSVNQTIQTEMNNLYADRTLPINVDSLKKKIGKDILLDYKFSCWAIIREWQWMPCPEIIYGSSSYNVNDLESITALSYKNKGSIGQDCEEFRFFFFV
;
A
#
# COMPACT_ATOMS: atom_id res chain seq x y z
N MET A 1 -33.06 40.30 44.07
CA MET A 1 -33.69 39.21 43.28
C MET A 1 -33.72 39.60 41.82
N LEU A 2 -32.82 39.08 40.98
CA LEU A 2 -32.89 39.27 39.53
C LEU A 2 -34.11 38.49 38.97
N SER A 3 -34.99 39.20 38.26
CA SER A 3 -36.21 38.67 37.64
C SER A 3 -35.92 37.45 36.76
N VAL A 4 -36.84 36.48 36.74
CA VAL A 4 -36.78 35.23 35.95
C VAL A 4 -36.49 35.51 34.46
N LYS A 5 -36.91 36.67 33.93
CA LYS A 5 -36.56 37.14 32.57
C LYS A 5 -35.04 37.37 32.38
N ALA A 6 -34.33 37.89 33.39
CA ALA A 6 -32.89 38.13 33.31
C ALA A 6 -32.09 36.81 33.36
N LYS A 7 -32.56 35.81 34.12
CA LYS A 7 -31.94 34.47 34.15
C LYS A 7 -32.14 33.72 32.83
N LEU A 8 -33.31 33.82 32.20
CA LEU A 8 -33.54 33.25 30.87
C LEU A 8 -32.70 33.92 29.78
N LEU A 9 -32.53 35.24 29.83
CA LEU A 9 -31.72 35.98 28.84
C LEU A 9 -30.23 35.63 28.92
N VAL A 10 -29.72 35.36 30.13
CA VAL A 10 -28.34 34.90 30.35
C VAL A 10 -28.15 33.47 29.85
N ILE A 11 -29.10 32.57 30.11
CA ILE A 11 -29.07 31.19 29.58
C ILE A 11 -29.16 31.19 28.05
N PHE A 12 -30.01 32.03 27.45
CA PHE A 12 -30.14 32.12 25.99
C PHE A 12 -28.87 32.69 25.33
N ARG A 13 -28.22 33.69 25.96
CA ARG A 13 -26.91 34.21 25.51
C ARG A 13 -25.79 33.20 25.66
N ILE A 14 -25.79 32.40 26.73
CA ILE A 14 -24.81 31.32 26.95
C ILE A 14 -24.99 30.24 25.88
N VAL A 15 -26.22 29.79 25.63
CA VAL A 15 -26.53 28.78 24.59
C VAL A 15 -26.21 29.30 23.19
N SER A 16 -26.50 30.58 22.90
CA SER A 16 -26.18 31.26 21.64
C SER A 16 -24.67 31.39 21.40
N ASN A 17 -23.89 31.74 22.42
CA ASN A 17 -22.43 31.85 22.31
C ASN A 17 -21.77 30.47 22.19
N ILE A 18 -22.25 29.45 22.90
CA ILE A 18 -21.80 28.06 22.76
C ILE A 18 -22.04 27.57 21.33
N TRP A 19 -23.20 27.87 20.74
CA TRP A 19 -23.52 27.53 19.35
C TRP A 19 -22.62 28.26 18.35
N ALA A 20 -22.34 29.55 18.56
CA ALA A 20 -21.51 30.34 17.66
C ALA A 20 -20.02 29.92 17.69
N ILE A 21 -19.52 29.51 18.86
CA ILE A 21 -18.14 29.00 19.03
C ILE A 21 -18.03 27.59 18.44
N ALA A 22 -19.00 26.71 18.71
CA ALA A 22 -19.07 25.38 18.13
C ALA A 22 -19.14 25.42 16.59
N ALA A 23 -19.91 26.35 16.02
CA ALA A 23 -20.03 26.52 14.58
C ALA A 23 -18.70 26.94 13.91
N LYS A 24 -17.90 27.81 14.55
CA LYS A 24 -16.58 28.23 14.03
C LYS A 24 -15.53 27.12 14.11
N LEU A 25 -15.58 26.32 15.17
CA LEU A 25 -14.70 25.17 15.39
C LEU A 25 -15.00 24.03 14.40
N VAL A 26 -16.29 23.76 14.16
CA VAL A 26 -16.74 22.80 13.14
C VAL A 26 -16.40 23.29 11.74
N ALA A 27 -16.52 24.60 11.45
CA ALA A 27 -16.13 25.17 10.16
C ALA A 27 -14.63 25.06 9.90
N ALA A 28 -13.77 25.39 10.86
CA ALA A 28 -12.31 25.26 10.71
C ALA A 28 -11.86 23.79 10.59
N ALA A 29 -12.49 22.88 11.34
CA ALA A 29 -12.26 21.44 11.23
C ALA A 29 -12.74 20.89 9.87
N ASN A 30 -13.88 21.37 9.36
CA ASN A 30 -14.40 21.02 8.03
C ASN A 30 -13.55 21.62 6.90
N GLU A 31 -13.04 22.86 7.02
CA GLU A 31 -12.17 23.47 6.00
C GLU A 31 -10.84 22.72 5.87
N ALA A 32 -10.27 22.26 6.98
CA ALA A 32 -9.11 21.37 6.97
C ALA A 32 -9.42 19.96 6.41
N LEU A 33 -10.70 19.55 6.44
CA LEU A 33 -11.22 18.26 5.94
C LEU A 33 -11.54 18.29 4.45
N THR A 34 -12.16 19.38 3.95
CA THR A 34 -12.46 19.60 2.52
C THR A 34 -11.19 19.67 1.68
N ALA A 35 -10.07 20.09 2.28
CA ALA A 35 -8.76 20.02 1.66
C ALA A 35 -8.16 18.60 1.58
N ALA A 36 -8.75 17.60 2.27
CA ALA A 36 -8.16 16.28 2.47
C ALA A 36 -9.08 15.08 2.10
N SER A 37 -10.37 15.26 1.79
CA SER A 37 -11.35 14.16 1.72
C SER A 37 -12.29 14.12 0.49
N SER A 38 -11.79 14.04 -0.74
CA SER A 38 -12.64 13.75 -1.91
C SER A 38 -12.99 12.24 -2.02
N GLU A 39 -14.00 11.85 -1.24
CA GLU A 39 -15.14 10.90 -1.42
C GLU A 39 -15.02 9.47 -1.99
N SER A 40 -15.63 8.47 -1.28
CA SER A 40 -16.67 7.53 -1.77
C SER A 40 -17.04 6.40 -0.74
N PRO A 41 -18.28 5.81 -0.74
CA PRO A 41 -18.98 5.33 0.46
C PRO A 41 -19.45 3.84 0.46
N ASP A 42 -18.61 2.88 0.85
CA ASP A 42 -19.07 1.47 1.05
C ASP A 42 -18.47 0.78 2.32
N ILE A 43 -18.30 1.57 3.38
CA ILE A 43 -17.58 1.20 4.61
C ILE A 43 -18.41 0.34 5.58
N LEU A 44 -19.73 0.25 5.42
CA LEU A 44 -20.61 -0.32 6.46
C LEU A 44 -20.49 -1.85 6.63
N THR A 45 -20.06 -2.59 5.60
CA THR A 45 -20.10 -4.06 5.64
C THR A 45 -18.84 -4.67 6.29
N ALA A 46 -17.70 -3.95 6.24
CA ALA A 46 -16.42 -4.41 6.79
C ALA A 46 -16.24 -4.11 8.30
N LEU A 47 -17.04 -3.20 8.86
CA LEU A 47 -16.99 -2.82 10.28
C LEU A 47 -17.46 -3.91 11.26
N ASN A 48 -18.18 -4.93 10.78
CA ASN A 48 -18.82 -5.95 11.64
C ASN A 48 -17.86 -7.04 12.16
N THR A 49 -16.67 -7.21 11.60
CA THR A 49 -15.75 -8.32 11.96
C THR A 49 -14.54 -7.88 12.78
N LEU A 50 -14.10 -6.62 12.67
CA LEU A 50 -12.93 -6.07 13.40
C LEU A 50 -13.28 -5.27 14.67
N GLY A 51 -14.57 -5.00 14.90
CA GLY A 51 -15.09 -4.27 16.04
C GLY A 51 -14.60 -4.73 17.44
N PRO A 52 -14.54 -6.03 17.78
CA PRO A 52 -14.42 -6.45 19.19
C PRO A 52 -13.05 -6.21 19.85
N LYS A 53 -11.94 -6.36 19.13
CA LYS A 53 -10.58 -6.22 19.70
C LYS A 53 -10.11 -4.76 19.73
N ALA A 54 -10.42 -3.99 18.68
CA ALA A 54 -10.22 -2.54 18.68
C ALA A 54 -11.16 -1.86 19.69
N ALA A 55 -12.39 -2.37 19.88
CA ALA A 55 -13.31 -1.88 20.90
C ALA A 55 -12.87 -2.15 22.34
N MET A 56 -12.00 -3.13 22.63
CA MET A 56 -11.45 -3.28 24.00
C MET A 56 -10.45 -2.18 24.35
N LEU A 57 -9.54 -1.86 23.44
CA LEU A 57 -8.53 -0.80 23.60
C LEU A 57 -9.19 0.60 23.54
N TYR A 58 -10.23 0.75 22.69
CA TYR A 58 -11.12 1.92 22.69
C TYR A 58 -12.00 1.99 23.94
N LYS A 59 -12.57 0.89 24.46
CA LYS A 59 -13.37 0.90 25.70
C LYS A 59 -12.53 1.25 26.92
N SER A 60 -11.27 0.82 27.00
CA SER A 60 -10.42 1.15 28.13
C SER A 60 -10.07 2.65 28.18
N LEU A 61 -9.87 3.29 27.03
CA LEU A 61 -9.59 4.74 26.94
C LEU A 61 -10.88 5.59 26.99
N ILE A 62 -12.00 5.11 26.45
CA ILE A 62 -13.31 5.80 26.46
C ILE A 62 -14.05 5.63 27.79
N ASN A 63 -13.83 4.55 28.56
CA ASN A 63 -14.42 4.43 29.89
C ASN A 63 -13.95 5.55 30.83
N VAL A 64 -12.81 6.20 30.56
CA VAL A 64 -12.41 7.43 31.27
C VAL A 64 -13.37 8.59 30.93
N GLY A 65 -13.75 8.72 29.66
CA GLY A 65 -14.74 9.71 29.21
C GLY A 65 -16.17 9.42 29.70
N SER A 66 -16.56 8.16 29.86
CA SER A 66 -17.86 7.79 30.43
C SER A 66 -17.92 7.90 31.96
N ILE A 67 -16.78 7.76 32.65
CA ILE A 67 -16.69 8.07 34.09
C ILE A 67 -16.80 9.59 34.31
N ALA A 68 -16.27 10.40 33.40
CA ALA A 68 -16.39 11.87 33.45
C ALA A 68 -17.83 12.37 33.18
N SER A 69 -18.67 11.64 32.43
CA SER A 69 -20.06 12.04 32.17
C SER A 69 -21.00 11.82 33.36
N GLN A 70 -20.62 10.99 34.33
CA GLN A 70 -21.43 10.72 35.53
C GLN A 70 -21.19 11.71 36.67
N ASN A 71 -20.16 12.57 36.57
CA ASN A 71 -19.84 13.54 37.60
C ASN A 71 -19.29 14.84 36.97
N PRO A 72 -20.10 15.90 36.78
CA PRO A 72 -19.67 17.16 36.18
C PRO A 72 -18.60 17.93 36.99
N LYS A 73 -18.19 17.40 38.16
CA LYS A 73 -17.04 17.87 38.94
C LYS A 73 -15.72 17.17 38.57
N VAL A 74 -15.74 16.14 37.73
CA VAL A 74 -14.56 15.38 37.26
C VAL A 74 -14.46 15.50 35.73
N CYS A 75 -14.38 16.73 35.23
CA CYS A 75 -14.06 17.00 33.83
C CYS A 75 -12.53 16.98 33.64
N SER A 76 -11.97 15.93 33.04
CA SER A 76 -10.55 15.90 32.58
C SER A 76 -10.35 15.53 31.09
N PRO A 77 -11.05 16.17 30.13
CA PRO A 77 -10.74 16.00 28.69
C PRO A 77 -9.30 16.39 28.34
N ASP A 78 -8.70 17.32 29.09
CA ASP A 78 -7.33 17.81 28.86
C ASP A 78 -6.28 16.70 29.03
N TRP A 79 -6.47 15.80 30.00
CA TRP A 79 -5.58 14.65 30.20
C TRP A 79 -5.67 13.64 29.04
N ILE A 80 -6.87 13.45 28.48
CA ILE A 80 -7.09 12.60 27.31
C ILE A 80 -6.37 13.19 26.10
N LEU A 81 -6.54 14.50 25.83
CA LEU A 81 -5.86 15.18 24.73
C LEU A 81 -4.35 15.14 24.88
N THR A 82 -3.82 15.44 26.08
CA THR A 82 -2.39 15.35 26.37
C THR A 82 -1.84 13.95 26.11
N SER A 83 -2.58 12.91 26.53
CA SER A 83 -2.19 11.52 26.30
C SER A 83 -2.20 11.16 24.81
N LEU A 84 -3.18 11.66 24.06
CA LEU A 84 -3.25 11.47 22.61
C LEU A 84 -2.10 12.19 21.88
N VAL A 85 -1.72 13.40 22.31
CA VAL A 85 -0.53 14.10 21.77
C VAL A 85 0.72 13.24 21.97
N VAL A 86 0.93 12.69 23.17
CA VAL A 86 2.11 11.84 23.43
C VAL A 86 2.14 10.63 22.50
N VAL A 87 1.04 9.88 22.41
CA VAL A 87 1.01 8.58 21.72
C VAL A 87 0.93 8.72 20.19
N LEU A 88 0.25 9.76 19.69
CA LEU A 88 0.01 9.95 18.25
C LEU A 88 0.96 10.96 17.61
N VAL A 89 1.61 11.83 18.39
CA VAL A 89 2.49 12.90 17.88
C VAL A 89 3.90 12.72 18.39
N ASP A 90 4.13 12.81 19.71
CA ASP A 90 5.50 12.86 20.27
C ASP A 90 6.27 11.56 20.05
N GLN A 91 5.58 10.42 20.16
CA GLN A 91 6.12 9.09 19.87
C GLN A 91 6.18 8.77 18.37
N CYS A 92 5.48 9.53 17.52
CA CYS A 92 5.31 9.29 16.09
C CYS A 92 5.87 10.41 15.22
N ARG A 93 7.12 10.83 15.46
CA ARG A 93 7.70 12.03 14.84
C ARG A 93 7.79 11.96 13.31
N THR A 94 8.16 10.79 12.78
CA THR A 94 8.42 10.60 11.35
C THR A 94 7.58 9.45 10.80
N ALA A 95 6.94 9.70 9.65
CA ALA A 95 6.24 8.68 8.87
C ALA A 95 7.19 7.56 8.44
N LEU A 96 6.60 6.42 8.05
CA LEU A 96 7.37 5.32 7.47
C LEU A 96 8.00 5.75 6.15
N THR A 97 9.23 5.28 5.93
CA THR A 97 10.06 5.57 4.75
C THR A 97 9.96 4.43 3.72
N PRO A 98 10.41 4.64 2.47
CA PRO A 98 10.52 3.55 1.49
C PRO A 98 11.40 2.39 1.98
N THR A 99 12.43 2.68 2.78
CA THR A 99 13.26 1.65 3.40
C THR A 99 12.49 0.82 4.43
N ASP A 100 11.63 1.43 5.26
CA ASP A 100 10.75 0.68 6.16
C ASP A 100 9.82 -0.25 5.36
N ALA A 101 9.20 0.28 4.29
CA ALA A 101 8.33 -0.49 3.40
C ALA A 101 9.07 -1.66 2.74
N GLN A 102 10.30 -1.44 2.27
CA GLN A 102 11.14 -2.51 1.72
C GLN A 102 11.44 -3.59 2.74
N GLN A 103 11.84 -3.23 3.95
CA GLN A 103 12.10 -4.22 4.99
C GLN A 103 10.88 -5.08 5.25
N ILE A 104 9.68 -4.51 5.30
CA ILE A 104 8.44 -5.26 5.55
C ILE A 104 8.10 -6.19 4.39
N ALA A 105 8.27 -5.71 3.15
CA ALA A 105 8.12 -6.53 1.95
C ALA A 105 9.08 -7.73 1.99
N ASP A 106 10.33 -7.53 2.42
CA ASP A 106 11.32 -8.60 2.56
C ASP A 106 10.94 -9.57 3.69
N HIS A 107 10.46 -9.09 4.85
CA HIS A 107 9.97 -9.94 5.95
C HIS A 107 8.76 -10.78 5.54
N ARG A 108 7.86 -10.23 4.71
CA ARG A 108 6.71 -10.94 4.15
C ARG A 108 7.15 -12.12 3.28
N VAL A 109 8.05 -11.85 2.32
CA VAL A 109 8.61 -12.89 1.44
C VAL A 109 9.37 -13.94 2.26
N TYR A 110 10.13 -13.50 3.26
CA TYR A 110 10.87 -14.38 4.14
C TYR A 110 9.97 -15.30 4.97
N LEU A 111 8.88 -14.77 5.54
CA LEU A 111 7.87 -15.56 6.23
C LEU A 111 7.31 -16.64 5.30
N LEU A 112 6.91 -16.27 4.07
CA LEU A 112 6.43 -17.25 3.09
C LEU A 112 7.46 -18.36 2.83
N GLN A 113 8.73 -18.01 2.63
CA GLN A 113 9.79 -18.99 2.41
C GLN A 113 9.93 -19.97 3.58
N ILE A 114 9.79 -19.50 4.82
CA ILE A 114 9.73 -20.38 6.00
C ILE A 114 8.50 -21.29 5.92
N LEU A 115 7.32 -20.73 5.65
CA LEU A 115 6.07 -21.49 5.59
C LEU A 115 6.16 -22.62 4.54
N LEU A 116 6.68 -22.32 3.34
CA LEU A 116 6.87 -23.32 2.27
C LEU A 116 7.75 -24.51 2.71
N ARG A 117 8.64 -24.32 3.70
CA ARG A 117 9.49 -25.39 4.25
C ARG A 117 8.80 -26.24 5.32
N LEU A 118 7.68 -25.81 5.89
CA LEU A 118 6.97 -26.57 6.94
C LEU A 118 6.33 -27.87 6.42
N GLN A 119 6.12 -28.03 5.10
CA GLN A 119 5.64 -29.27 4.45
C GLN A 119 4.46 -29.95 5.17
N VAL A 120 3.24 -29.38 5.05
CA VAL A 120 2.02 -29.93 5.65
C VAL A 120 1.19 -30.76 4.67
N LYS A 121 0.28 -31.61 5.19
CA LYS A 121 -0.54 -32.51 4.35
C LYS A 121 -1.56 -31.77 3.47
N ASN A 122 -2.24 -30.75 4.01
CA ASN A 122 -3.10 -29.84 3.24
C ASN A 122 -2.29 -28.64 2.74
N LYS A 123 -2.13 -28.52 1.42
CA LYS A 123 -1.20 -27.58 0.77
C LYS A 123 -1.69 -26.13 0.68
N LYS A 124 -2.93 -25.81 1.10
CA LYS A 124 -3.42 -24.43 1.04
C LYS A 124 -2.77 -23.58 2.13
N ILE A 125 -1.84 -22.71 1.73
CA ILE A 125 -1.22 -21.71 2.60
C ILE A 125 -2.28 -20.65 2.93
N PRO A 126 -2.44 -20.26 4.21
CA PRO A 126 -3.38 -19.24 4.62
C PRO A 126 -2.91 -17.84 4.22
N ASP A 127 -3.80 -16.86 4.36
CA ASP A 127 -3.47 -15.45 4.15
C ASP A 127 -2.34 -15.01 5.10
N LEU A 128 -1.20 -14.59 4.54
CA LEU A 128 -0.04 -14.17 5.31
C LEU A 128 -0.29 -12.88 6.11
N ASP A 129 -1.24 -12.04 5.69
CA ASP A 129 -1.55 -10.78 6.37
C ASP A 129 -1.93 -11.01 7.84
N ILE A 130 -2.56 -12.14 8.13
CA ILE A 130 -3.00 -12.52 9.48
C ILE A 130 -1.81 -12.74 10.42
N TYR A 131 -0.70 -13.26 9.90
CA TYR A 131 0.48 -13.67 10.68
C TYR A 131 1.62 -12.64 10.62
N LEU A 132 1.61 -11.76 9.61
CA LEU A 132 2.69 -10.80 9.39
C LEU A 132 2.86 -9.84 10.58
N ALA A 133 1.77 -9.36 11.17
CA ALA A 133 1.83 -8.46 12.31
C ALA A 133 2.52 -9.10 13.54
N GLU A 134 2.22 -10.38 13.79
CA GLU A 134 2.89 -11.12 14.86
C GLU A 134 4.35 -11.44 14.48
N PHE A 135 4.61 -11.77 13.23
CA PHE A 135 5.97 -12.05 12.78
C PHE A 135 6.90 -10.84 12.96
N LEU A 136 6.41 -9.65 12.58
CA LEU A 136 7.13 -8.38 12.75
C LEU A 136 7.34 -7.99 14.22
N SER A 137 6.46 -8.42 15.14
CA SER A 137 6.66 -8.15 16.58
C SER A 137 7.69 -9.09 17.22
N ILE A 138 7.96 -10.24 16.58
CA ILE A 138 8.96 -11.21 17.03
C ILE A 138 10.35 -10.88 16.46
N PHE A 139 10.42 -10.38 15.23
CA PHE A 139 11.67 -10.06 14.54
C PHE A 139 11.94 -8.54 14.61
N GLU A 140 12.67 -8.10 15.64
CA GLU A 140 13.09 -6.68 15.80
C GLU A 140 14.47 -6.35 15.17
N GLU A 141 15.20 -7.35 14.69
CA GLU A 141 16.57 -7.22 14.15
C GLU A 141 16.62 -7.59 12.66
N PRO A 142 17.62 -7.11 11.89
CA PRO A 142 17.74 -7.49 10.48
C PRO A 142 17.77 -9.01 10.34
N LEU A 143 16.94 -9.53 9.45
CA LEU A 143 16.74 -10.95 9.18
C LEU A 143 18.10 -11.69 9.11
N SER A 144 18.46 -12.44 10.14
CA SER A 144 19.56 -13.40 10.01
C SER A 144 19.06 -14.60 9.21
N TRP A 145 19.65 -14.79 8.03
CA TRP A 145 19.42 -15.93 7.14
C TRP A 145 19.63 -17.30 7.84
N ASP A 146 20.23 -17.31 9.03
CA ASP A 146 20.45 -18.47 9.88
C ASP A 146 19.18 -19.28 10.13
N PHE A 147 18.00 -18.63 10.19
CA PHE A 147 16.75 -19.35 10.42
C PHE A 147 16.27 -20.12 9.17
N LEU A 148 16.46 -19.57 7.96
CA LEU A 148 16.25 -20.34 6.72
C LEU A 148 17.23 -21.50 6.56
N ASN A 149 18.40 -21.43 7.20
CA ASN A 149 19.36 -22.52 7.18
C ASN A 149 19.07 -23.61 8.24
N ARG A 150 18.21 -23.32 9.22
CA ARG A 150 17.85 -24.28 10.28
C ARG A 150 17.05 -25.46 9.72
N GLN A 151 17.36 -26.67 10.17
CA GLN A 151 16.59 -27.86 9.85
C GLN A 151 15.23 -27.83 10.57
N LEU A 152 14.14 -27.81 9.79
CA LEU A 152 12.75 -27.83 10.29
C LEU A 152 12.15 -29.24 10.25
N TYR A 153 12.96 -30.28 10.52
CA TYR A 153 12.51 -31.67 10.43
C TYR A 153 11.32 -31.99 11.35
N SER A 154 11.18 -31.27 12.46
CA SER A 154 10.04 -31.36 13.37
C SER A 154 8.70 -30.91 12.75
N TYR A 155 8.68 -30.28 11.57
CA TYR A 155 7.44 -29.83 10.94
C TYR A 155 7.00 -30.72 9.76
N ARG A 156 7.93 -31.55 9.23
CA ARG A 156 7.71 -32.33 8.02
C ARG A 156 6.57 -33.34 8.16
N ASN A 157 5.46 -33.11 7.44
CA ASN A 157 4.24 -33.94 7.43
C ASN A 157 3.61 -34.21 8.81
N GLN A 158 4.02 -33.48 9.86
CA GLN A 158 3.51 -33.68 11.22
C GLN A 158 2.13 -33.03 11.39
N PHE A 159 1.93 -31.87 10.76
CA PHE A 159 0.68 -31.12 10.87
C PHE A 159 -0.27 -31.41 9.69
N LYS A 160 -1.57 -31.46 10.02
CA LYS A 160 -2.64 -31.70 9.05
C LYS A 160 -2.82 -30.54 8.07
N ASN A 161 -2.65 -29.31 8.55
CA ASN A 161 -2.82 -28.06 7.80
C ASN A 161 -1.77 -27.02 8.23
N TYR A 162 -1.69 -25.93 7.46
CA TYR A 162 -0.78 -24.83 7.74
C TYR A 162 -1.12 -24.10 9.04
N ASP A 163 -2.39 -23.89 9.36
CA ASP A 163 -2.79 -23.18 10.59
C ASP A 163 -2.16 -23.82 11.84
N ASN A 164 -2.28 -25.14 12.01
CA ASN A 164 -1.68 -25.83 13.16
C ASN A 164 -0.13 -25.78 13.14
N ALA A 165 0.48 -25.83 11.96
CA ALA A 165 1.93 -25.77 11.82
C ALA A 165 2.46 -24.36 12.16
N ILE A 166 1.75 -23.33 11.73
CA ILE A 166 2.03 -21.93 12.01
C ILE A 166 1.88 -21.66 13.50
N ASP A 167 0.79 -22.12 14.13
CA ASP A 167 0.61 -21.95 15.58
C ASP A 167 1.75 -22.59 16.37
N ALA A 168 2.15 -23.82 16.02
CA ALA A 168 3.28 -24.49 16.66
C ALA A 168 4.60 -23.73 16.44
N PHE A 169 4.80 -23.21 15.22
CA PHE A 169 5.94 -22.41 14.84
C PHE A 169 6.05 -21.11 15.66
N PHE A 170 4.99 -20.33 15.72
CA PHE A 170 4.94 -19.10 16.50
C PHE A 170 5.09 -19.39 17.99
N ASN A 171 4.55 -20.49 18.51
CA ASN A 171 4.80 -20.92 19.89
C ASN A 171 6.27 -21.23 20.16
N GLU A 172 6.98 -21.87 19.22
CA GLU A 172 8.43 -22.10 19.34
C GLU A 172 9.21 -20.78 19.36
N LEU A 173 8.84 -19.84 18.48
CA LEU A 173 9.44 -18.50 18.45
C LEU A 173 9.20 -17.76 19.77
N ARG A 174 7.98 -17.86 20.32
CA ARG A 174 7.61 -17.26 21.61
C ARG A 174 8.42 -17.85 22.77
N GLY A 175 8.58 -19.17 22.81
CA GLY A 175 9.32 -19.87 23.86
C GLY A 175 10.81 -19.54 23.95
N LYS A 176 11.38 -18.88 22.93
CA LYS A 176 12.79 -18.43 22.91
C LYS A 176 13.00 -16.99 23.38
N ARG A 177 11.94 -16.21 23.61
CA ARG A 177 12.04 -14.83 24.12
C ARG A 177 11.26 -14.69 25.43
N SER A 178 11.89 -14.09 26.44
CA SER A 178 11.15 -13.46 27.53
C SER A 178 10.43 -12.23 26.96
N PHE A 179 9.14 -12.34 26.68
CA PHE A 179 8.29 -11.21 26.25
C PHE A 179 8.03 -10.27 27.42
N GLU A 180 9.06 -9.56 27.85
CA GLU A 180 8.90 -8.37 28.66
C GLU A 180 9.51 -7.20 27.90
N GLN A 181 8.69 -6.15 27.73
CA GLN A 181 9.03 -4.81 27.25
C GLN A 181 9.02 -4.55 25.74
N ALA A 182 7.90 -3.97 25.26
CA ALA A 182 7.93 -2.96 24.17
C ALA A 182 6.68 -2.05 24.13
N VAL A 183 5.79 -2.07 25.13
CA VAL A 183 4.47 -1.39 25.00
C VAL A 183 4.54 0.14 25.19
N TYR A 184 5.63 0.68 25.75
CA TYR A 184 5.71 2.09 26.16
C TYR A 184 6.67 2.99 25.35
N GLY A 185 7.21 2.53 24.22
CA GLY A 185 8.11 3.32 23.37
C GLY A 185 7.80 3.30 21.86
N VAL A 186 6.74 2.62 21.44
CA VAL A 186 6.49 2.35 20.01
C VAL A 186 5.43 3.29 19.48
N CYS A 187 5.76 4.01 18.39
CA CYS A 187 4.82 4.86 17.67
C CYS A 187 3.53 4.09 17.33
N PHE A 188 2.39 4.54 17.85
CA PHE A 188 1.10 3.88 17.60
C PHE A 188 0.68 3.95 16.11
N LEU A 189 0.97 5.06 15.42
CA LEU A 189 0.65 5.22 14.00
C LEU A 189 1.46 4.26 13.11
N LYS A 190 2.72 3.98 13.47
CA LYS A 190 3.53 2.93 12.84
C LYS A 190 2.79 1.59 12.95
N HIS A 191 2.36 1.21 14.15
CA HIS A 191 1.60 -0.02 14.35
C HIS A 191 0.30 -0.07 13.53
N VAL A 192 -0.44 1.05 13.39
CA VAL A 192 -1.63 1.12 12.53
C VAL A 192 -1.32 0.79 11.08
N VAL A 193 -0.25 1.35 10.50
CA VAL A 193 0.13 1.09 9.11
C VAL A 193 0.68 -0.33 8.94
N LEU A 194 1.55 -0.77 9.85
CA LEU A 194 2.22 -2.07 9.78
C LEU A 194 1.27 -3.24 9.97
N SER A 195 0.41 -3.19 10.99
CA SER A 195 -0.57 -4.26 11.27
C SER A 195 -1.64 -4.40 10.17
N LYS A 196 -1.65 -3.47 9.22
CA LYS A 196 -2.52 -3.47 8.05
C LYS A 196 -1.74 -3.61 6.74
N ASN A 197 -0.44 -3.87 6.79
CA ASN A 197 0.37 -4.11 5.60
C ASN A 197 0.25 -2.99 4.54
N PHE A 198 0.23 -1.73 4.97
CA PHE A 198 -0.03 -0.56 4.11
C PHE A 198 -1.36 -0.60 3.34
N ASN A 199 -2.34 -1.38 3.81
CA ASN A 199 -3.68 -1.37 3.25
C ASN A 199 -4.38 -0.04 3.57
N ASN A 200 -4.74 0.72 2.54
CA ASN A 200 -5.29 2.06 2.65
C ASN A 200 -6.68 2.07 3.29
N LEU A 201 -7.49 1.05 3.06
CA LEU A 201 -8.88 1.00 3.54
C LEU A 201 -8.96 1.04 5.08
N PRO A 202 -8.33 0.12 5.83
CA PRO A 202 -8.35 0.17 7.29
C PRO A 202 -7.54 1.34 7.86
N VAL A 203 -6.50 1.83 7.17
CA VAL A 203 -5.72 3.00 7.60
C VAL A 203 -6.56 4.28 7.51
N MET A 204 -7.28 4.48 6.40
CA MET A 204 -8.20 5.60 6.21
C MET A 204 -9.41 5.49 7.15
N ALA A 205 -9.94 4.28 7.38
CA ALA A 205 -11.02 4.07 8.35
C ALA A 205 -10.58 4.44 9.78
N PHE A 206 -9.34 4.14 10.17
CA PHE A 206 -8.77 4.58 11.43
C PHE A 206 -8.71 6.12 11.51
N ALA A 207 -8.17 6.77 10.47
CA ALA A 207 -8.07 8.23 10.41
C ALA A 207 -9.45 8.90 10.53
N PHE A 208 -10.45 8.40 9.79
CA PHE A 208 -11.82 8.88 9.85
C PHE A 208 -12.45 8.68 11.24
N LYS A 209 -12.24 7.52 11.86
CA LYS A 209 -12.75 7.26 13.21
C LYS A 209 -12.11 8.20 14.24
N LEU A 210 -10.78 8.35 14.20
CA LEU A 210 -10.07 9.26 15.10
C LEU A 210 -10.59 10.69 14.94
N HIS A 211 -10.80 11.15 13.70
CA HIS A 211 -11.35 12.47 13.42
C HIS A 211 -12.71 12.69 14.10
N ASN A 212 -13.65 11.76 13.94
CA ASN A 212 -14.97 11.84 14.57
C ASN A 212 -14.89 11.88 16.10
N GLU A 213 -13.95 11.13 16.70
CA GLU A 213 -13.73 11.17 18.15
C GLU A 213 -13.09 12.47 18.62
N LEU A 214 -12.18 13.06 17.84
CA LEU A 214 -11.60 14.38 18.14
C LEU A 214 -12.67 15.48 18.11
N ILE A 215 -13.63 15.43 17.18
CA ILE A 215 -14.77 16.37 17.17
C ILE A 215 -15.59 16.25 18.46
N LYS A 216 -15.95 15.01 18.85
CA LYS A 216 -16.71 14.77 20.09
C LYS A 216 -15.94 15.23 21.33
N LEU A 217 -14.65 14.95 21.38
CA LEU A 217 -13.78 15.35 22.49
C LEU A 217 -13.66 16.87 22.59
N THR A 218 -13.58 17.57 21.45
CA THR A 218 -13.58 19.04 21.39
C THR A 218 -14.86 19.61 21.99
N TYR A 219 -16.01 19.07 21.62
CA TYR A 219 -17.31 19.50 22.16
C TYR A 219 -17.41 19.27 23.68
N LEU A 220 -17.00 18.08 24.14
CA LEU A 220 -16.98 17.75 25.56
C LEU A 220 -16.04 18.67 26.34
N ALA A 221 -14.84 18.91 25.80
CA ALA A 221 -13.83 19.74 26.43
C ALA A 221 -14.26 21.22 26.51
N ALA A 222 -14.86 21.77 25.45
CA ALA A 222 -15.41 23.13 25.46
C ALA A 222 -16.57 23.28 26.47
N THR A 223 -17.43 22.26 26.56
CA THR A 223 -18.52 22.23 27.55
C THR A 223 -17.97 22.19 28.98
N CYS A 224 -16.99 21.31 29.23
CA CYS A 224 -16.28 21.23 30.51
C CYS A 224 -15.60 22.55 30.89
N ALA A 225 -14.94 23.22 29.94
CA ALA A 225 -14.31 24.52 30.14
C ALA A 225 -15.32 25.59 30.57
N THR A 226 -16.45 25.66 29.87
CA THR A 226 -17.54 26.60 30.17
C THR A 226 -18.13 26.37 31.57
N VAL A 227 -18.29 25.11 31.98
CA VAL A 227 -18.83 24.77 33.31
C VAL A 227 -17.82 25.10 34.40
N ARG A 228 -16.53 24.78 34.19
CA ARG A 228 -15.47 24.91 35.19
C ARG A 228 -15.05 26.36 35.42
N TYR A 229 -15.01 27.19 34.38
CA TYR A 229 -14.51 28.57 34.41
C TYR A 229 -15.61 29.60 34.14
N LYS A 230 -16.84 29.27 34.57
CA LYS A 230 -18.06 30.06 34.33
C LYS A 230 -17.96 31.55 34.74
N GLU A 231 -17.07 31.87 35.68
CA GLU A 231 -16.85 33.24 36.20
C GLU A 231 -15.49 33.83 35.77
N GLU A 232 -14.66 33.05 35.05
CA GLU A 232 -13.28 33.37 34.68
C GLU A 232 -13.10 33.30 33.16
N ALA A 233 -13.62 34.31 32.44
CA ALA A 233 -13.62 34.33 30.97
C ALA A 233 -12.23 34.20 30.33
N LYS A 234 -11.17 34.63 31.03
CA LYS A 234 -9.78 34.50 30.57
C LYS A 234 -9.31 33.05 30.58
N ASP A 235 -9.61 32.33 31.66
CA ASP A 235 -9.20 30.93 31.85
C ASP A 235 -10.03 29.97 31.00
N GLN A 236 -11.33 30.27 30.81
CA GLN A 236 -12.16 29.60 29.82
C GLN A 236 -11.55 29.71 28.41
N LYS A 237 -11.22 30.92 27.95
CA LYS A 237 -10.65 31.16 26.62
C LYS A 237 -9.27 30.52 26.45
N TRP A 238 -8.45 30.51 27.51
CA TRP A 238 -7.15 29.85 27.49
C TRP A 238 -7.29 28.33 27.29
N MET A 239 -8.22 27.67 28.01
CA MET A 239 -8.46 26.24 27.83
C MET A 239 -9.07 25.91 26.45
N GLU A 240 -10.05 26.68 25.99
CA GLU A 240 -10.63 26.50 24.65
C GLU A 240 -9.55 26.56 23.55
N ASN A 241 -8.62 27.52 23.65
CA ASN A 241 -7.49 27.62 22.73
C ASN A 241 -6.53 26.43 22.84
N MET A 242 -6.28 25.90 24.03
CA MET A 242 -5.44 24.72 24.22
C MET A 242 -6.08 23.48 23.58
N ILE A 243 -7.38 23.26 23.79
CA ILE A 243 -8.14 22.18 23.17
C ILE A 243 -8.06 22.25 21.65
N VAL A 244 -8.33 23.42 21.07
CA VAL A 244 -8.25 23.65 19.61
C VAL A 244 -6.86 23.32 19.09
N LYS A 245 -5.82 23.79 19.80
CA LYS A 245 -4.42 23.60 19.42
C LYS A 245 -4.05 22.12 19.40
N ASP A 246 -4.39 21.37 20.45
CA ASP A 246 -4.03 19.94 20.56
C ASP A 246 -4.81 19.09 19.55
N VAL A 247 -6.11 19.37 19.37
CA VAL A 247 -6.94 18.69 18.37
C VAL A 247 -6.39 18.93 16.96
N THR A 248 -6.07 20.18 16.63
CA THR A 248 -5.49 20.54 15.33
C THR A 248 -4.14 19.86 15.14
N LEU A 249 -3.28 19.87 16.16
CA LEU A 249 -1.98 19.21 16.14
C LEU A 249 -2.12 17.71 15.86
N ILE A 250 -2.98 17.01 16.60
CA ILE A 250 -3.23 15.57 16.41
C ILE A 250 -3.77 15.32 15.00
N ALA A 251 -4.82 16.04 14.58
CA ALA A 251 -5.46 15.81 13.28
C ALA A 251 -4.49 16.03 12.11
N THR A 252 -3.79 17.16 12.08
CA THR A 252 -2.83 17.47 11.00
C THR A 252 -1.66 16.48 11.01
N HIS A 253 -1.12 16.16 12.18
CA HIS A 253 0.02 15.26 12.28
C HIS A 253 -0.33 13.82 11.87
N VAL A 254 -1.44 13.28 12.36
CA VAL A 254 -1.89 11.92 12.03
C VAL A 254 -2.19 11.79 10.54
N SER A 255 -2.94 12.72 9.95
CA SER A 255 -3.25 12.70 8.52
C SER A 255 -1.98 12.73 7.67
N ARG A 256 -1.04 13.64 7.99
CA ARG A 256 0.25 13.72 7.28
C ARG A 256 1.09 12.45 7.46
N TYR A 257 1.16 11.92 8.69
CA TYR A 257 1.92 10.71 8.99
C TYR A 257 1.41 9.52 8.17
N LEU A 258 0.10 9.28 8.19
CA LEU A 258 -0.52 8.14 7.50
C LEU A 258 -0.39 8.29 5.98
N ASN A 259 -0.67 9.47 5.43
CA ASN A 259 -0.52 9.73 4.00
C ASN A 259 0.92 9.51 3.53
N ASN A 260 1.89 10.09 4.22
CA ASN A 260 3.30 9.94 3.86
C ASN A 260 3.78 8.48 4.01
N SER A 261 3.25 7.74 4.99
CA SER A 261 3.55 6.32 5.14
C SER A 261 2.97 5.51 3.96
N LEU A 262 1.74 5.79 3.53
CA LEU A 262 1.13 5.12 2.37
C LEU A 262 1.84 5.45 1.05
N VAL A 263 2.35 6.67 0.88
CA VAL A 263 3.23 7.05 -0.26
C VAL A 263 4.46 6.15 -0.31
N SER A 264 5.09 5.93 0.83
CA SER A 264 6.32 5.13 0.95
C SER A 264 6.14 3.65 0.63
N ALA A 265 4.91 3.15 0.56
CA ALA A 265 4.64 1.75 0.19
C ALA A 265 5.14 1.42 -1.22
N TRP A 266 5.05 2.37 -2.14
CA TRP A 266 5.49 2.19 -3.52
C TRP A 266 7.01 2.36 -3.64
N PRO A 267 7.71 1.50 -4.41
CA PRO A 267 7.20 0.32 -5.12
C PRO A 267 7.35 -0.98 -4.31
N HIS A 268 7.96 -0.93 -3.13
CA HIS A 268 8.47 -2.12 -2.46
C HIS A 268 7.38 -3.04 -1.93
N MET A 269 6.30 -2.51 -1.35
CA MET A 269 5.19 -3.34 -0.88
C MET A 269 4.51 -4.08 -2.03
N HIS A 270 4.30 -3.38 -3.16
CA HIS A 270 3.70 -3.95 -4.37
C HIS A 270 4.55 -5.08 -4.93
N ASN A 271 5.87 -4.89 -5.00
CA ASN A 271 6.77 -5.96 -5.42
C ASN A 271 6.81 -7.10 -4.41
N GLY A 272 6.82 -6.83 -3.10
CA GLY A 272 6.76 -7.86 -2.06
C GLY A 272 5.55 -8.78 -2.22
N MET A 273 4.37 -8.20 -2.53
CA MET A 273 3.17 -8.98 -2.83
C MET A 273 3.28 -9.79 -4.13
N LEU A 274 3.84 -9.21 -5.19
CA LEU A 274 4.08 -9.95 -6.43
C LEU A 274 5.04 -11.13 -6.22
N LYS A 275 6.14 -10.91 -5.49
CA LYS A 275 7.10 -11.96 -5.14
C LYS A 275 6.45 -13.08 -4.34
N GLU A 276 5.63 -12.72 -3.35
CA GLU A 276 4.83 -13.69 -2.61
C GLU A 276 3.95 -14.52 -3.54
N GLN A 277 3.19 -13.88 -4.42
CA GLN A 277 2.28 -14.59 -5.32
C GLN A 277 3.04 -15.48 -6.31
N ILE A 278 4.19 -15.04 -6.83
CA ILE A 278 5.05 -15.88 -7.67
C ILE A 278 5.52 -17.10 -6.88
N LEU A 279 6.07 -16.93 -5.67
CA LEU A 279 6.58 -18.03 -4.86
C LEU A 279 5.47 -19.01 -4.44
N MET A 280 4.33 -18.52 -3.99
CA MET A 280 3.19 -19.34 -3.59
C MET A 280 2.70 -20.26 -4.71
N ASN A 281 2.72 -19.75 -5.96
CA ASN A 281 2.17 -20.46 -7.11
C ASN A 281 3.22 -21.25 -7.90
N THR A 282 4.52 -20.96 -7.74
CA THR A 282 5.59 -21.63 -8.51
C THR A 282 6.48 -22.58 -7.70
N ALA A 283 6.47 -22.51 -6.35
CA ALA A 283 7.43 -23.25 -5.51
C ALA A 283 7.47 -24.79 -5.69
N ASN A 284 6.40 -25.40 -6.21
CA ASN A 284 6.34 -26.85 -6.46
C ASN A 284 6.29 -27.21 -7.95
N LEU A 285 6.49 -26.24 -8.84
CA LEU A 285 6.38 -26.45 -10.28
C LEU A 285 7.77 -26.63 -10.90
N THR A 286 7.90 -27.66 -11.73
CA THR A 286 9.10 -27.89 -12.56
C THR A 286 9.10 -27.02 -13.81
N PHE A 287 7.92 -26.55 -14.24
CA PHE A 287 7.73 -25.70 -15.39
C PHE A 287 6.56 -24.75 -15.11
N VAL A 288 6.72 -23.48 -15.48
CA VAL A 288 5.71 -22.44 -15.32
C VAL A 288 5.31 -21.96 -16.71
N ASP A 289 4.04 -22.19 -17.07
CA ASP A 289 3.54 -21.78 -18.39
C ASP A 289 2.99 -20.35 -18.40
N GLN A 290 2.74 -19.82 -19.60
CA GLN A 290 2.21 -18.47 -19.80
C GLN A 290 0.83 -18.25 -19.16
N ASN A 291 -0.05 -19.27 -19.13
CA ASN A 291 -1.36 -19.14 -18.50
C ASN A 291 -1.25 -19.02 -16.98
N GLN A 292 -0.32 -19.76 -16.38
CA GLN A 292 -0.03 -19.67 -14.94
C GLN A 292 0.52 -18.28 -14.58
N LEU A 293 1.47 -17.75 -15.36
CA LEU A 293 1.98 -16.39 -15.15
C LEU A 293 0.86 -15.34 -15.27
N LYS A 294 -0.05 -15.51 -16.24
CA LYS A 294 -1.22 -14.63 -16.40
C LYS A 294 -2.16 -14.69 -15.19
N ILE A 295 -2.42 -15.89 -14.65
CA ILE A 295 -3.23 -16.07 -13.43
C ILE A 295 -2.57 -15.37 -12.24
N ILE A 296 -1.25 -15.55 -12.05
CA ILE A 296 -0.49 -14.90 -10.97
C ILE A 296 -0.57 -13.38 -11.11
N ALA A 297 -0.34 -12.84 -12.31
CA ALA A 297 -0.44 -11.41 -12.58
C ALA A 297 -1.85 -10.87 -12.28
N ASN A 298 -2.91 -11.57 -12.71
CA ASN A 298 -4.29 -11.18 -12.46
C ASN A 298 -4.65 -11.16 -10.96
N ILE A 299 -4.31 -12.22 -10.23
CA ILE A 299 -4.56 -12.31 -8.79
C ILE A 299 -3.81 -11.18 -8.07
N THR A 300 -2.54 -11.00 -8.40
CA THR A 300 -1.69 -9.99 -7.78
C THR A 300 -2.26 -8.58 -8.02
N ARG A 301 -2.63 -8.24 -9.27
CA ARG A 301 -3.17 -6.92 -9.62
C ARG A 301 -4.39 -6.55 -8.77
N SER A 302 -5.29 -7.50 -8.52
CA SER A 302 -6.44 -7.30 -7.62
C SER A 302 -6.03 -7.07 -6.16
N LEU A 303 -4.98 -7.73 -5.69
CA LEU A 303 -4.44 -7.56 -4.33
C LEU A 303 -3.68 -6.24 -4.14
N LEU A 304 -3.18 -5.61 -5.21
CA LEU A 304 -2.44 -4.35 -5.14
C LEU A 304 -3.34 -3.11 -4.97
N VAL A 305 -4.61 -3.18 -5.41
CA VAL A 305 -5.57 -2.05 -5.35
C VAL A 305 -5.64 -1.39 -3.96
N PRO A 306 -5.77 -2.13 -2.85
CA PRO A 306 -5.85 -1.51 -1.54
C PRO A 306 -4.48 -1.11 -0.94
N ILE A 307 -3.35 -1.28 -1.63
CA ILE A 307 -2.01 -1.13 -1.04
C ILE A 307 -1.41 0.24 -1.38
N GLY A 308 -0.88 0.92 -0.36
CA GLY A 308 -0.27 2.23 -0.52
C GLY A 308 -1.30 3.33 -0.68
N LEU A 309 -1.10 4.28 -1.61
CA LEU A 309 -2.09 5.33 -1.85
C LEU A 309 -3.34 4.79 -2.57
N PRO A 310 -4.53 5.36 -2.31
CA PRO A 310 -5.72 5.10 -3.11
C PRO A 310 -5.59 5.75 -4.51
N ASN A 311 -6.58 5.49 -5.37
CA ASN A 311 -6.69 6.08 -6.72
C ASN A 311 -5.53 5.73 -7.66
N TYR A 312 -5.09 4.47 -7.60
CA TYR A 312 -4.18 3.90 -8.59
C TYR A 312 -4.76 2.60 -9.13
N ALA A 313 -4.68 2.46 -10.45
CA ALA A 313 -4.73 1.17 -11.13
C ALA A 313 -3.31 0.64 -11.33
N TYR A 314 -3.18 -0.66 -11.60
CA TYR A 314 -1.88 -1.30 -11.74
C TYR A 314 -1.83 -2.18 -12.97
N ASP A 315 -0.67 -2.24 -13.60
CA ASP A 315 -0.32 -3.21 -14.62
C ASP A 315 0.79 -4.11 -14.10
N ILE A 316 0.77 -5.38 -14.49
CA ILE A 316 1.79 -6.34 -14.10
C ILE A 316 2.26 -7.10 -15.33
N LEU A 317 3.56 -7.22 -15.49
CA LEU A 317 4.22 -8.14 -16.41
C LEU A 317 5.15 -9.05 -15.62
N ILE A 318 5.08 -10.34 -15.88
CA ILE A 318 5.98 -11.36 -15.35
C ILE A 318 6.56 -12.11 -16.54
N THR A 319 7.87 -12.10 -16.68
CA THR A 319 8.58 -12.82 -17.74
C THR A 319 9.52 -13.84 -17.11
N GLN A 320 9.49 -15.08 -17.58
CA GLN A 320 10.46 -16.07 -17.14
C GLN A 320 11.83 -15.71 -17.74
N ALA A 321 12.84 -15.56 -16.89
CA ALA A 321 14.19 -15.24 -17.34
C ALA A 321 14.98 -16.53 -17.57
N ALA A 322 15.36 -16.80 -18.82
CA ALA A 322 16.19 -17.95 -19.14
C ALA A 322 17.61 -17.80 -18.54
N ASP A 323 18.17 -18.91 -18.05
CA ASP A 323 19.48 -18.93 -17.37
C ASP A 323 20.64 -18.47 -18.27
N ARG A 324 20.51 -18.73 -19.58
CA ARG A 324 21.50 -18.41 -20.61
C ARG A 324 20.81 -17.77 -21.79
N LYS A 325 21.56 -16.94 -22.52
CA LYS A 325 21.10 -16.30 -23.76
C LYS A 325 19.79 -15.51 -23.59
N TYR A 326 19.77 -14.69 -22.54
CA TYR A 326 18.66 -13.83 -22.13
C TYR A 326 19.17 -12.44 -21.81
N GLU A 327 18.55 -11.42 -22.39
CA GLU A 327 18.79 -10.01 -22.08
C GLU A 327 17.45 -9.30 -21.84
N SER A 328 17.47 -8.36 -20.91
CA SER A 328 16.33 -7.49 -20.64
C SER A 328 16.77 -6.04 -20.46
N TYR A 329 15.96 -5.16 -21.02
CA TYR A 329 16.09 -3.71 -20.95
C TYR A 329 14.77 -3.12 -20.44
N PHE A 330 14.88 -2.06 -19.64
CA PHE A 330 13.74 -1.32 -19.11
C PHE A 330 14.08 0.17 -19.07
N GLU A 331 13.09 0.99 -19.39
CA GLU A 331 13.17 2.44 -19.22
C GLU A 331 11.83 2.97 -18.73
N GLY A 332 11.89 3.71 -17.64
CA GLY A 332 10.74 4.28 -16.97
C GLY A 332 11.19 5.11 -15.79
N THR A 333 10.24 5.84 -15.22
CA THR A 333 10.45 6.55 -13.96
C THR A 333 9.99 5.68 -12.80
N GLU A 334 10.78 5.62 -11.72
CA GLU A 334 10.40 4.90 -10.50
C GLU A 334 9.10 5.43 -9.88
N THR A 335 8.63 6.60 -10.31
CA THR A 335 7.35 7.17 -9.89
C THR A 335 6.14 6.49 -10.52
N HIS A 336 6.27 5.80 -11.65
CA HIS A 336 5.12 5.15 -12.31
C HIS A 336 5.38 3.67 -12.59
N CYS A 337 6.62 3.29 -12.84
CA CYS A 337 6.96 1.92 -13.16
C CYS A 337 8.14 1.46 -12.33
N TYR A 338 8.11 0.19 -11.94
CA TYR A 338 9.21 -0.45 -11.27
C TYR A 338 9.56 -1.76 -11.96
N PHE A 339 10.84 -1.96 -12.22
CA PHE A 339 11.39 -3.16 -12.83
C PHE A 339 12.27 -3.89 -11.83
N ASN A 340 12.01 -5.17 -11.65
CA ASN A 340 12.84 -6.06 -10.86
C ASN A 340 13.40 -7.16 -11.77
N LYS A 341 14.73 -7.24 -11.82
CA LYS A 341 15.46 -8.11 -12.75
C LYS A 341 15.89 -9.39 -12.06
N ARG A 342 15.57 -10.54 -12.66
CA ARG A 342 15.98 -11.90 -12.26
C ARG A 342 15.68 -12.24 -10.80
N ASP A 343 14.55 -11.80 -10.31
CA ASP A 343 14.09 -12.15 -8.97
C ASP A 343 13.41 -13.53 -9.01
N ASN A 344 14.05 -14.52 -8.37
CA ASN A 344 13.63 -15.93 -8.39
C ASN A 344 13.45 -16.51 -9.80
N GLY A 345 14.28 -16.08 -10.77
CA GLY A 345 14.20 -16.54 -12.16
C GLY A 345 13.17 -15.80 -13.01
N PHE A 346 12.63 -14.67 -12.52
CA PHE A 346 11.68 -13.85 -13.26
C PHE A 346 12.15 -12.40 -13.39
N ASP A 347 11.85 -11.81 -14.53
CA ASP A 347 11.87 -10.37 -14.74
C ASP A 347 10.44 -9.85 -14.56
N THR A 348 10.22 -8.93 -13.63
CA THR A 348 8.89 -8.41 -13.32
C THR A 348 8.80 -6.91 -13.47
N ILE A 349 7.69 -6.42 -14.01
CA ILE A 349 7.36 -5.00 -14.08
C ILE A 349 6.01 -4.77 -13.43
N ILE A 350 5.94 -3.75 -12.57
CA ILE A 350 4.68 -3.20 -12.09
C ILE A 350 4.60 -1.75 -12.57
N SER A 351 3.54 -1.39 -13.28
CA SER A 351 3.18 0.01 -13.54
C SER A 351 2.02 0.42 -12.63
N ARG A 352 2.00 1.68 -12.20
CA ARG A 352 0.86 2.29 -11.51
C ARG A 352 0.34 3.46 -12.34
N ILE A 353 -0.97 3.47 -12.54
CA ILE A 353 -1.70 4.48 -13.33
C ILE A 353 -2.53 5.30 -12.35
N PRO A 354 -2.28 6.61 -12.21
CA PRO A 354 -3.16 7.49 -11.42
C PRO A 354 -4.57 7.44 -12.00
N LEU A 355 -5.51 6.91 -11.22
CA LEU A 355 -6.90 6.74 -11.63
C LEU A 355 -7.80 6.58 -10.42
N ASN A 356 -8.69 7.54 -10.21
CA ASN A 356 -9.87 7.35 -9.40
C ASN A 356 -10.91 6.54 -10.20
N SER A 357 -11.00 5.24 -9.91
CA SER A 357 -11.98 4.35 -10.57
C SER A 357 -13.45 4.68 -10.29
N ALA A 358 -13.75 5.61 -9.36
CA ALA A 358 -15.10 6.13 -9.18
C ALA A 358 -15.39 7.36 -10.04
N ASP A 359 -14.37 8.02 -10.61
CA ASP A 359 -14.51 9.21 -11.44
C ASP A 359 -14.55 8.84 -12.93
N ASP A 360 -15.73 9.00 -13.53
CA ASP A 360 -15.93 8.71 -14.95
C ASP A 360 -15.19 9.68 -15.88
N TYR A 361 -14.90 10.91 -15.45
CA TYR A 361 -14.10 11.85 -16.25
C TYR A 361 -12.64 11.41 -16.32
N GLU A 362 -12.06 10.95 -15.20
CA GLU A 362 -10.71 10.39 -15.21
C GLU A 362 -10.62 9.12 -16.06
N LYS A 363 -11.61 8.23 -15.98
CA LYS A 363 -11.68 7.04 -16.87
C LYS A 363 -11.73 7.44 -18.34
N LEU A 364 -12.57 8.41 -18.70
CA LEU A 364 -12.64 8.92 -20.08
C LEU A 364 -11.32 9.55 -20.53
N GLY A 365 -10.62 10.23 -19.63
CA GLY A 365 -9.27 10.74 -19.86
C GLY A 365 -8.28 9.61 -20.17
N LEU A 366 -8.30 8.54 -19.37
CA LEU A 366 -7.45 7.37 -19.57
C LEU A 366 -7.75 6.64 -20.88
N VAL A 367 -9.03 6.47 -21.24
CA VAL A 367 -9.45 5.88 -22.54
C VAL A 367 -8.80 6.63 -23.70
N LYS A 368 -8.84 7.97 -23.70
CA LYS A 368 -8.21 8.78 -24.77
C LYS A 368 -6.70 8.57 -24.84
N ILE A 369 -6.03 8.36 -23.70
CA ILE A 369 -4.58 8.08 -23.67
C ILE A 369 -4.31 6.70 -24.28
N ILE A 370 -5.06 5.67 -23.87
CA ILE A 370 -4.89 4.31 -24.39
C ILE A 370 -5.18 4.25 -25.90
N GLU A 371 -6.23 4.92 -26.37
CA GLU A 371 -6.54 5.01 -27.82
C GLU A 371 -5.40 5.67 -28.60
N LYS A 372 -4.84 6.76 -28.07
CA LYS A 372 -3.71 7.44 -28.70
C LYS A 372 -2.49 6.52 -28.81
N GLN A 373 -2.20 5.76 -27.75
CA GLN A 373 -1.10 4.78 -27.74
C GLN A 373 -1.35 3.61 -28.70
N ARG A 374 -2.59 3.10 -28.76
CA ARG A 374 -2.96 2.04 -29.69
C ARG A 374 -2.82 2.47 -31.15
N ALA A 375 -3.20 3.71 -31.47
CA ALA A 375 -2.97 4.28 -32.79
C ALA A 375 -1.47 4.35 -33.13
N ALA A 376 -0.63 4.71 -32.14
CA ALA A 376 0.82 4.75 -32.30
C ALA A 376 1.46 3.37 -32.45
N ALA A 377 0.90 2.33 -31.81
CA ALA A 377 1.47 0.97 -31.78
C ALA A 377 1.77 0.41 -33.17
N THR A 378 0.92 0.71 -34.17
CA THR A 378 1.15 0.28 -35.56
C THR A 378 2.41 0.92 -36.16
N SER A 379 2.60 2.22 -35.96
CA SER A 379 3.78 2.96 -36.45
C SER A 379 5.05 2.54 -35.71
N VAL A 380 4.95 2.35 -34.39
CA VAL A 380 6.05 1.82 -33.57
C VAL A 380 6.44 0.42 -34.02
N ASN A 381 5.47 -0.46 -34.28
CA ASN A 381 5.73 -1.80 -34.79
C ASN A 381 6.45 -1.74 -36.14
N GLN A 382 5.99 -0.94 -37.11
CA GLN A 382 6.66 -0.78 -38.41
C GLN A 382 8.12 -0.32 -38.25
N THR A 383 8.38 0.61 -37.33
CA THR A 383 9.72 1.08 -37.01
C THR A 383 10.58 -0.04 -36.41
N ILE A 384 10.04 -0.79 -35.44
CA ILE A 384 10.73 -1.95 -34.85
C ILE A 384 11.08 -2.97 -35.93
N GLN A 385 10.12 -3.38 -36.76
CA GLN A 385 10.38 -4.37 -37.82
C GLN A 385 11.48 -3.89 -38.78
N THR A 386 11.46 -2.61 -39.17
CA THR A 386 12.42 -2.04 -40.12
C THR A 386 13.82 -1.93 -39.52
N GLU A 387 13.95 -1.35 -38.33
CA GLU A 387 15.25 -1.11 -37.70
C GLU A 387 15.87 -2.41 -37.19
N MET A 388 15.09 -3.34 -36.63
CA MET A 388 15.62 -4.63 -36.18
C MET A 388 16.18 -5.48 -37.33
N ASN A 389 15.61 -5.37 -38.54
CA ASN A 389 16.18 -6.01 -39.73
C ASN A 389 17.57 -5.45 -40.09
N ASN A 390 17.83 -4.17 -39.79
CA ASN A 390 19.13 -3.52 -40.04
C ASN A 390 20.14 -3.77 -38.91
N LEU A 391 19.67 -3.95 -37.68
CA LEU A 391 20.47 -4.12 -36.47
C LEU A 391 20.89 -5.57 -36.19
N TYR A 392 20.50 -6.52 -37.05
CA TYR A 392 20.77 -7.95 -36.84
C TYR A 392 22.27 -8.32 -36.70
N ALA A 393 23.19 -7.45 -37.11
CA ALA A 393 24.62 -7.65 -36.90
C ALA A 393 25.15 -7.20 -35.52
N ASP A 394 24.34 -6.50 -34.72
CA ASP A 394 24.76 -5.89 -33.47
C ASP A 394 24.68 -6.87 -32.29
N ARG A 395 25.78 -6.94 -31.51
CA ARG A 395 26.02 -8.03 -30.56
C ARG A 395 25.21 -7.96 -29.26
N THR A 396 24.65 -6.80 -28.88
CA THR A 396 24.10 -6.59 -27.53
C THR A 396 22.82 -5.75 -27.53
N LEU A 397 21.85 -6.10 -26.68
CA LEU A 397 20.57 -5.37 -26.56
C LEU A 397 20.68 -3.84 -26.37
N PRO A 398 21.65 -3.27 -25.62
CA PRO A 398 21.79 -1.82 -25.48
C PRO A 398 22.00 -1.06 -26.80
N ILE A 399 22.74 -1.64 -27.76
CA ILE A 399 22.97 -1.02 -29.07
C ILE A 399 21.65 -0.97 -29.85
N ASN A 400 20.90 -2.07 -29.82
CA ASN A 400 19.59 -2.15 -30.47
C ASN A 400 18.62 -1.11 -29.86
N VAL A 401 18.62 -1.00 -28.53
CA VAL A 401 17.84 0.01 -27.80
C VAL A 401 18.19 1.42 -28.25
N ASP A 402 19.48 1.79 -28.29
CA ASP A 402 19.90 3.15 -28.64
C ASP A 402 19.52 3.53 -30.08
N SER A 403 19.62 2.57 -31.00
CA SER A 403 19.17 2.77 -32.39
C SER A 403 17.64 2.94 -32.45
N LEU A 404 16.90 2.05 -31.80
CA LEU A 404 15.43 2.13 -31.73
C LEU A 404 14.98 3.44 -31.10
N LYS A 405 15.59 3.90 -30.01
CA LYS A 405 15.27 5.19 -29.36
C LYS A 405 15.43 6.38 -30.31
N LYS A 406 16.48 6.40 -31.13
CA LYS A 406 16.71 7.50 -32.09
C LYS A 406 15.64 7.54 -33.18
N LYS A 407 15.07 6.38 -33.53
CA LYS A 407 14.15 6.18 -34.66
C LYS A 407 12.68 6.25 -34.27
N ILE A 408 12.35 5.59 -33.17
CA ILE A 408 11.10 5.78 -32.45
C ILE A 408 11.02 7.24 -31.97
N GLY A 409 12.15 7.87 -31.66
CA GLY A 409 12.22 9.29 -31.27
C GLY A 409 11.87 9.50 -29.79
N LYS A 410 12.39 10.59 -29.20
CA LYS A 410 11.96 11.05 -27.86
C LYS A 410 10.47 11.36 -27.83
N ASP A 411 9.93 11.74 -28.97
CA ASP A 411 8.58 12.23 -29.14
C ASP A 411 7.55 11.10 -29.05
N ILE A 412 7.86 9.83 -29.34
CA ILE A 412 6.85 8.76 -29.20
C ILE A 412 6.61 8.41 -27.72
N LEU A 413 7.65 8.39 -26.88
CA LEU A 413 7.47 8.16 -25.44
C LEU A 413 6.77 9.36 -24.77
N LEU A 414 7.10 10.60 -25.19
CA LEU A 414 6.54 11.83 -24.63
C LEU A 414 5.16 12.20 -25.21
N ASP A 415 4.99 12.15 -26.54
CA ASP A 415 3.74 12.51 -27.22
C ASP A 415 2.66 11.46 -27.01
N TYR A 416 3.00 10.17 -26.97
CA TYR A 416 2.03 9.11 -26.69
C TYR A 416 1.89 8.78 -25.21
N LYS A 417 2.61 9.50 -24.34
CA LYS A 417 2.48 9.44 -22.88
C LYS A 417 2.68 8.01 -22.32
N PHE A 418 3.64 7.26 -22.85
CA PHE A 418 4.00 5.98 -22.24
C PHE A 418 4.77 6.24 -20.94
N SER A 419 4.31 5.68 -19.82
CA SER A 419 5.00 5.82 -18.53
C SER A 419 6.32 5.07 -18.48
N CYS A 420 6.39 3.92 -19.17
CA CYS A 420 7.60 3.13 -19.31
C CYS A 420 7.50 2.10 -20.44
N TRP A 421 8.63 1.49 -20.77
CA TRP A 421 8.70 0.39 -21.73
C TRP A 421 9.84 -0.58 -21.40
N ALA A 422 9.75 -1.79 -21.94
CA ALA A 422 10.72 -2.84 -21.75
C ALA A 422 10.96 -3.66 -23.02
N ILE A 423 12.16 -4.21 -23.13
CA ILE A 423 12.51 -5.20 -24.17
C ILE A 423 13.04 -6.45 -23.49
N ILE A 424 12.49 -7.59 -23.85
CA ILE A 424 13.03 -8.90 -23.52
C ILE A 424 13.58 -9.53 -24.79
N ARG A 425 14.81 -10.04 -24.73
CA ARG A 425 15.49 -10.73 -25.82
C ARG A 425 15.92 -12.11 -25.35
N GLU A 426 15.55 -13.13 -26.11
CA GLU A 426 16.07 -14.48 -25.96
C GLU A 426 16.64 -14.98 -27.29
N TRP A 427 17.72 -15.75 -27.22
CA TRP A 427 18.30 -16.34 -28.42
C TRP A 427 18.77 -17.78 -28.19
N GLN A 428 18.62 -18.63 -29.19
CA GLN A 428 19.09 -20.02 -29.12
C GLN A 428 19.34 -20.59 -30.51
N TRP A 429 20.30 -21.50 -30.61
CA TRP A 429 20.51 -22.28 -31.83
C TRP A 429 19.43 -23.36 -31.88
N MET A 430 18.53 -23.24 -32.86
CA MET A 430 17.36 -24.07 -33.19
C MET A 430 16.92 -25.14 -32.14
N PRO A 431 15.66 -25.14 -31.70
CA PRO A 431 14.54 -24.32 -32.17
C PRO A 431 14.64 -22.86 -31.72
N CYS A 432 13.92 -21.98 -32.42
CA CYS A 432 13.77 -20.60 -31.98
C CYS A 432 13.19 -20.55 -30.57
N PRO A 433 13.77 -19.74 -29.67
CA PRO A 433 13.22 -19.59 -28.32
C PRO A 433 11.82 -18.99 -28.40
N GLU A 434 11.03 -19.25 -27.35
CA GLU A 434 9.74 -18.60 -27.12
C GLU A 434 9.77 -17.94 -25.75
N ILE A 435 9.62 -16.62 -25.73
CA ILE A 435 9.64 -15.86 -24.47
C ILE A 435 8.34 -16.15 -23.71
N ILE A 436 8.44 -16.81 -22.57
CA ILE A 436 7.31 -17.13 -21.70
C ILE A 436 7.03 -15.94 -20.78
N TYR A 437 5.87 -15.31 -20.94
CA TYR A 437 5.44 -14.19 -20.11
C TYR A 437 3.94 -14.22 -19.82
N GLY A 438 3.55 -13.69 -18.66
CA GLY A 438 2.16 -13.39 -18.33
C GLY A 438 1.99 -11.91 -18.01
N SER A 439 0.94 -11.30 -18.55
CA SER A 439 0.59 -9.91 -18.28
C SER A 439 -0.83 -9.77 -17.73
N SER A 440 -1.02 -8.77 -16.89
CA SER A 440 -2.33 -8.31 -16.43
C SER A 440 -2.39 -6.80 -16.61
N SER A 441 -3.10 -6.37 -17.65
CA SER A 441 -3.39 -4.96 -17.92
C SER A 441 -4.61 -4.48 -17.14
N TYR A 442 -4.62 -3.20 -16.81
CA TYR A 442 -5.85 -2.49 -16.51
C TYR A 442 -6.67 -2.30 -17.79
N ASN A 443 -7.93 -2.71 -17.74
CA ASN A 443 -8.80 -2.69 -18.91
C ASN A 443 -9.92 -1.67 -18.70
N VAL A 444 -10.09 -0.77 -19.68
CA VAL A 444 -11.24 0.14 -19.74
C VAL A 444 -11.89 0.01 -21.11
N ASN A 445 -13.17 -0.38 -21.15
CA ASN A 445 -13.91 -0.57 -22.40
C ASN A 445 -13.17 -1.47 -23.41
N ASP A 446 -12.67 -2.62 -22.95
CA ASP A 446 -11.88 -3.59 -23.74
C ASP A 446 -10.55 -3.06 -24.31
N LEU A 447 -10.09 -1.90 -23.83
CA LEU A 447 -8.76 -1.36 -24.14
C LEU A 447 -7.79 -1.74 -23.03
N GLU A 448 -6.69 -2.39 -23.43
CA GLU A 448 -5.60 -2.80 -22.53
C GLU A 448 -4.56 -1.68 -22.40
N SER A 449 -4.12 -1.40 -21.18
CA SER A 449 -3.06 -0.44 -20.87
C SER A 449 -1.63 -0.95 -21.15
N ILE A 450 -1.47 -2.22 -21.52
CA ILE A 450 -0.19 -2.80 -21.93
C ILE A 450 -0.24 -3.09 -23.43
N THR A 451 0.69 -2.53 -24.19
CA THR A 451 0.91 -2.89 -25.59
C THR A 451 2.11 -3.81 -25.72
N ALA A 452 1.89 -5.03 -26.24
CA ALA A 452 2.95 -5.99 -26.50
C ALA A 452 3.21 -6.13 -28.01
N LEU A 453 4.47 -5.94 -28.44
CA LEU A 453 4.92 -6.14 -29.82
C LEU A 453 6.02 -7.21 -29.85
N SER A 454 6.22 -7.85 -31.00
CA SER A 454 7.22 -8.91 -31.16
C SER A 454 8.00 -8.78 -32.46
N TYR A 455 9.28 -9.13 -32.39
CA TYR A 455 10.14 -9.33 -33.55
C TYR A 455 10.82 -10.69 -33.42
N LYS A 456 10.79 -11.50 -34.49
CA LYS A 456 11.47 -12.80 -34.52
C LYS A 456 12.44 -12.84 -35.69
N ASN A 457 13.70 -13.13 -35.41
CA ASN A 457 14.67 -13.48 -36.43
C ASN A 457 14.87 -14.99 -36.45
N LYS A 458 14.58 -15.63 -37.58
CA LYS A 458 14.66 -17.10 -37.73
C LYS A 458 16.09 -17.67 -37.65
N GLY A 459 17.12 -16.82 -37.65
CA GLY A 459 18.52 -17.25 -37.67
C GLY A 459 18.89 -17.95 -38.97
N SER A 460 20.03 -18.64 -38.96
CA SER A 460 20.52 -19.46 -40.07
C SER A 460 21.35 -20.64 -39.54
N ILE A 461 21.91 -21.49 -40.40
CA ILE A 461 22.69 -22.67 -39.96
C ILE A 461 23.88 -22.28 -39.06
N GLY A 462 24.46 -21.09 -39.26
CA GLY A 462 25.57 -20.58 -38.46
C GLY A 462 25.20 -19.49 -37.44
N GLN A 463 23.91 -19.21 -37.25
CA GLN A 463 23.43 -18.09 -36.42
C GLN A 463 22.29 -18.52 -35.51
N ASP A 464 22.29 -18.03 -34.27
CA ASP A 464 21.19 -18.23 -33.34
C ASP A 464 19.89 -17.63 -33.90
N CYS A 465 18.77 -18.25 -33.59
CA CYS A 465 17.46 -17.63 -33.74
C CYS A 465 17.19 -16.72 -32.54
N GLU A 466 16.58 -15.56 -32.77
CA GLU A 466 16.31 -14.56 -31.73
C GLU A 466 14.82 -14.18 -31.68
N GLU A 467 14.28 -14.09 -30.46
CA GLU A 467 12.97 -13.49 -30.19
C GLU A 467 13.16 -12.22 -29.36
N PHE A 468 12.48 -11.15 -29.78
CA PHE A 468 12.37 -9.90 -29.05
C PHE A 468 10.90 -9.65 -28.73
N ARG A 469 10.61 -9.31 -27.48
CA ARG A 469 9.31 -8.81 -27.02
C ARG A 469 9.46 -7.41 -26.48
N PHE A 470 8.61 -6.51 -26.96
CA PHE A 470 8.56 -5.12 -26.56
C PHE A 470 7.26 -4.89 -25.80
N PHE A 471 7.34 -4.27 -24.64
CA PHE A 471 6.21 -3.97 -23.80
C PHE A 471 6.16 -2.47 -23.53
N PHE A 472 5.02 -1.84 -23.77
CA PHE A 472 4.78 -0.42 -23.52
C PHE A 472 3.62 -0.29 -22.53
N PHE A 473 3.80 0.56 -21.53
CA PHE A 473 2.84 0.75 -20.43
C PHE A 473 2.31 2.18 -20.43
N VAL A 474 1.02 2.34 -20.14
CA VAL A 474 0.37 3.65 -19.93
C VAL A 474 0.94 4.35 -18.72
#